data_AF-A0A530ANM9-F1
#
_entry.id   AF-A0A530ANM9-F1
#
_cell.length_a   1.000
_cell.length_b   1.000
_cell.length_c   1.000
_cell.angle_alpha   90.00
_cell.angle_beta   90.00
_cell.angle_gamma   90.00
#
_symmetry.space_group_name_H-M   'P 1'
#
loop_
_entity.id
_entity.type
_entity.pdbx_description
1 polymer ?
#
loop_
_entity_poly.entity_id
_entity_poly.type
_entity_poly.pdbx_seq_one_letter_code
_entity_poly.pdbx_strand_id
1 'polypeptide(L)' 'MSGRVTISDVRRAGHCVSGAKAWFDRHDLDFRDFIKNGIDEETFLASGDALAAGVVEHKRKLGNDG' A
#
# COMPACT_ATOMS: atom_id res chain seq x y z
N MET A 1 9.23 -8.36 11.18
CA MET A 1 9.32 -8.83 9.78
C MET A 1 8.58 -7.80 8.96
N SER A 2 9.27 -6.89 8.28
CA SER A 2 8.59 -5.81 7.54
C SER A 2 7.86 -6.40 6.34
N GLY A 3 6.54 -6.24 6.29
CA GLY A 3 5.72 -6.76 5.21
C GLY A 3 5.71 -5.77 4.06
N ARG A 4 6.25 -6.16 2.89
CA ARG A 4 6.10 -5.32 1.68
C ARG A 4 4.64 -5.19 1.30
N VAL A 5 4.19 -3.94 1.13
CA VAL A 5 2.88 -3.63 0.57
C VAL A 5 2.97 -3.77 -0.95
N THR A 6 2.01 -4.49 -1.51
CA THR A 6 1.87 -4.69 -2.95
C THR A 6 0.49 -4.27 -3.42
N ILE A 7 0.29 -4.19 -4.73
CA ILE A 7 -1.02 -3.88 -5.32
C ILE A 7 -2.11 -4.89 -4.92
N SER A 8 -1.72 -6.13 -4.58
CA SER A 8 -2.63 -7.15 -4.08
C SER A 8 -3.19 -6.78 -2.71
N ASP A 9 -2.35 -6.24 -1.82
CA ASP A 9 -2.78 -5.77 -0.50
C ASP A 9 -3.75 -4.59 -0.63
N VAL A 10 -3.48 -3.65 -1.55
CA VAL A 10 -4.36 -2.52 -1.85
C VAL A 10 -5.74 -2.99 -2.32
N ARG A 11 -5.79 -3.98 -3.23
CA ARG A 11 -7.05 -4.59 -3.67
C ARG A 11 -7.76 -5.32 -2.53
N ARG A 12 -7.02 -6.00 -1.65
CA ARG A 12 -7.56 -6.75 -0.51
C ARG A 12 -8.11 -5.83 0.58
N ALA A 13 -7.56 -4.62 0.71
CA ALA A 13 -8.11 -3.53 1.52
C ALA A 13 -9.38 -2.89 0.92
N GLY A 14 -9.83 -3.32 -0.27
CA GLY A 14 -11.02 -2.79 -0.92
C GLY A 14 -10.80 -1.49 -1.69
N HIS A 15 -9.54 -1.06 -1.88
CA HIS A 15 -9.24 0.13 -2.68
C HIS A 15 -9.10 -0.20 -4.17
N CYS A 16 -9.66 0.67 -5.01
CA CYS A 16 -9.54 0.59 -6.45
C CYS A 16 -8.11 0.95 -6.90
N VAL A 17 -7.57 0.20 -7.87
CA VAL A 17 -6.26 0.47 -8.50
C VAL A 17 -6.18 1.90 -9.04
N SER A 18 -7.29 2.42 -9.58
CA SER A 18 -7.39 3.79 -10.10
C SER A 18 -7.15 4.84 -9.02
N GLY A 19 -7.70 4.63 -7.81
CA GLY A 19 -7.54 5.53 -6.68
C GLY A 19 -6.12 5.49 -6.12
N ALA A 20 -5.53 4.29 -6.03
CA ALA A 20 -4.12 4.14 -5.69
C ALA A 20 -3.23 4.84 -6.74
N LYS A 21 -3.44 4.60 -8.04
CA LYS A 21 -2.65 5.26 -9.09
C LYS A 21 -2.71 6.78 -9.01
N ALA A 22 -3.90 7.37 -8.82
CA ALA A 22 -4.05 8.81 -8.66
C ALA A 22 -3.47 9.36 -7.34
N TRP A 23 -3.27 8.50 -6.34
CA TRP A 23 -2.56 8.84 -5.12
C TRP A 23 -1.05 8.85 -5.37
N PHE A 24 -0.50 7.80 -6.00
CA PHE A 24 0.90 7.72 -6.38
C PHE A 24 1.34 8.89 -7.27
N ASP A 25 0.51 9.27 -8.24
CA ASP A 25 0.75 10.42 -9.14
C ASP A 25 0.84 11.76 -8.39
N ARG A 26 0.05 11.93 -7.31
CA ARG A 26 0.07 13.14 -6.47
C ARG A 26 1.26 13.20 -5.52
N HIS A 27 1.86 12.06 -5.21
CA HIS A 27 2.96 11.91 -4.26
C HIS A 27 4.32 11.80 -4.93
N ASP A 28 4.39 11.95 -6.26
CA ASP A 28 5.62 11.74 -7.05
C ASP A 28 6.23 10.35 -6.81
N LEU A 29 5.37 9.34 -6.56
CA LEU A 29 5.79 7.98 -6.28
C LEU A 29 5.62 7.10 -7.52
N ASP A 30 6.62 6.23 -7.75
CA ASP A 30 6.61 5.32 -8.88
C ASP A 30 5.66 4.14 -8.69
N PHE A 31 4.44 4.28 -9.22
CA PHE A 31 3.44 3.20 -9.21
C PHE A 31 3.93 1.94 -9.93
N ARG A 32 4.74 2.10 -11.00
CA ARG A 32 5.31 0.96 -11.74
C ARG A 32 6.33 0.21 -10.91
N ASP A 33 7.17 0.93 -10.16
CA ASP A 33 8.15 0.31 -9.26
C ASP A 33 7.43 -0.41 -8.11
N PHE A 34 6.39 0.21 -7.54
CA PHE A 34 5.52 -0.41 -6.54
C PHE A 34 4.88 -1.72 -7.01
N ILE A 35 4.40 -1.82 -8.26
CA ILE A 35 3.85 -3.09 -8.77
C ILE A 35 4.93 -4.17 -8.91
N LYS A 36 6.15 -3.79 -9.30
CA LYS A 36 7.21 -4.74 -9.62
C LYS A 36 8.00 -5.19 -8.39
N ASN A 37 8.36 -4.24 -7.53
CA ASN A 37 9.20 -4.44 -6.35
C ASN A 37 8.40 -4.42 -5.04
N GLY A 38 7.20 -3.83 -5.03
CA GLY A 38 6.49 -3.48 -3.79
C GLY A 38 7.17 -2.31 -3.08
N ILE A 39 6.52 -1.78 -2.06
CA ILE A 39 7.11 -0.78 -1.16
C ILE A 39 7.03 -1.29 0.27
N ASP A 40 7.96 -0.85 1.12
CA ASP A 40 7.93 -1.22 2.53
C ASP A 40 6.72 -0.58 3.24
N GLU A 41 6.08 -1.30 4.16
CA GLU A 41 4.93 -0.75 4.89
C GLU A 41 5.30 0.49 5.70
N GLU A 42 6.54 0.56 6.24
CA GLU A 42 7.02 1.72 6.98
C GLU A 42 7.23 2.92 6.06
N THR A 43 7.79 2.70 4.87
CA THR A 43 7.94 3.76 3.86
C THR A 43 6.57 4.23 3.36
N PHE A 44 5.64 3.29 3.19
CA PHE A 44 4.27 3.62 2.79
C PHE A 44 3.57 4.45 3.87
N LEU A 45 3.67 4.05 5.15
CA LEU A 45 3.14 4.79 6.28
C LEU A 45 3.83 6.15 6.48
N ALA A 46 5.12 6.26 6.19
CA ALA A 46 5.87 7.50 6.30
C ALA A 46 5.34 8.60 5.35
N SER A 47 4.64 8.23 4.28
CA SER A 47 3.91 9.17 3.43
C SER A 47 2.84 9.96 4.22
N GLY A 48 2.33 9.40 5.33
CA GLY A 48 1.37 10.08 6.22
C GLY A 48 -0.08 10.10 5.72
N ASP A 49 -0.40 9.33 4.68
CA ASP A 49 -1.72 9.35 4.06
C ASP A 49 -2.71 8.34 4.61
N ALA A 50 -3.99 8.71 4.53
CA ALA A 50 -5.11 7.83 4.89
C ALA A 50 -5.15 6.54 4.06
N LEU A 51 -4.76 6.60 2.78
CA LEU A 51 -4.69 5.42 1.92
C LEU A 51 -3.57 4.47 2.40
N ALA A 52 -2.40 5.01 2.76
CA ALA A 52 -1.31 4.21 3.26
C ALA A 52 -1.63 3.56 4.60
N ALA A 53 -2.18 4.35 5.53
CA ALA A 53 -2.63 3.86 6.83
C ALA A 53 -3.68 2.75 6.69
N GLY A 54 -4.70 2.95 5.84
CA GLY A 54 -5.75 1.96 5.61
C GLY A 54 -5.21 0.64 5.06
N VAL A 55 -4.33 0.69 4.05
CA VAL A 55 -3.76 -0.52 3.44
C VAL A 55 -2.86 -1.28 4.42
N VAL A 56 -2.01 -0.58 5.17
CA VAL A 56 -1.12 -1.23 6.15
C VAL A 56 -1.91 -1.80 7.33
N GLU A 57 -2.94 -1.12 7.81
CA GLU A 57 -3.82 -1.65 8.85
C GLU A 57 -4.53 -2.92 8.39
N HIS A 58 -5.10 -2.92 7.17
CA HIS A 58 -5.72 -4.11 6.59
C HIS A 58 -4.72 -5.27 6.44
N LYS A 59 -3.49 -4.98 5.99
CA LYS A 59 -2.43 -5.99 5.86
C LYS A 59 -2.05 -6.60 7.21
N ARG A 60 -1.88 -5.77 8.24
CA ARG A 60 -1.56 -6.21 9.60
C ARG A 60 -2.65 -7.08 10.20
N LYS A 61 -3.92 -6.73 9.99
CA LYS A 61 -5.07 -7.56 10.39
C LYS A 61 -5.01 -8.94 9.72
N LEU A 62 -4.83 -8.98 8.39
CA LEU A 62 -4.79 -10.23 7.61
C LEU A 62 -3.58 -11.13 7.94
N GLY A 63 -2.47 -10.57 8.43
CA GLY A 63 -1.29 -11.34 8.85
C GLY A 63 -1.40 -11.94 10.26
N ASN A 64 -2.41 -11.54 11.04
CA ASN A 64 -2.63 -11.99 12.42
C ASN A 64 -3.80 -12.98 12.54
N ASP A 65 -4.37 -13.41 11.41
CA ASP A 65 -5.48 -14.39 11.30
C ASP A 65 -4.99 -15.74 10.73
N GLY A 66 -3.73 -16.14 10.99
CA GLY A 66 -3.12 -17.36 10.47
C GLY A 66 -2.31 -18.13 11.51
#